data_AF-A0ABD3GQT0-F1
#
_entry.id   AF-A0ABD3GQT0-F1
#
_cell.length_a   1.000
_cell.length_b   1.000
_cell.length_c   1.000
_cell.angle_alpha   90.00
_cell.angle_beta   90.00
_cell.angle_gamma   90.00
#
_symmetry.space_group_name_H-M   'P 1'
#
loop_
_entity.id
_entity.type
_entity.pdbx_description
1 polymer ?
#
loop_
_entity_poly.entity_id
_entity_poly.type
_entity_poly.pdbx_seq_one_letter_code
_entity_poly.pdbx_strand_id
1 'polypeptide(L)'
;MPNESRTCGQRKESFTSSLDIYDQDLISFFWMMQMGRVGKELDVDFIVSAGDNFYKTGLKNVEDDNFDLSFTDVYTEESLQKRWYAVLGNHDYKGDETTQVDKRLQQKDTRWFCDYFYTIPVSVGPSSTGE
;
A
#
# COMPACT_ATOMS: atom_id res chain seq x y z
N MET A 1 -22.47 -21.65 -35.42
CA MET A 1 -21.53 -21.56 -34.28
C MET A 1 -20.33 -22.42 -34.60
N PRO A 2 -19.13 -21.87 -34.47
CA PRO A 2 -18.18 -22.41 -33.50
C PRO A 2 -17.72 -21.34 -32.52
N ASN A 3 -17.29 -21.85 -31.38
CA ASN A 3 -17.05 -21.18 -30.10
C ASN A 3 -15.53 -20.98 -29.97
N GLU A 4 -15.04 -19.74 -30.01
CA GLU A 4 -13.64 -19.46 -29.69
C GLU A 4 -13.52 -19.12 -28.20
N SER A 5 -13.15 -20.14 -27.43
CA SER A 5 -12.67 -19.99 -26.06
C SER A 5 -11.40 -19.15 -26.06
N ARG A 6 -11.49 -17.90 -25.58
CA ARG A 6 -10.30 -17.09 -25.28
C ARG A 6 -9.61 -17.70 -24.06
N THR A 7 -8.49 -18.38 -24.28
CA THR A 7 -7.61 -18.81 -23.19
C THR A 7 -6.86 -17.60 -22.64
N CYS A 8 -7.04 -17.30 -21.35
CA CYS A 8 -6.19 -16.36 -20.62
C CYS A 8 -4.78 -16.96 -20.52
N GLY A 9 -3.79 -16.32 -21.15
CA GLY A 9 -2.42 -16.84 -21.19
C GLY A 9 -1.61 -16.37 -22.39
N GLN A 10 -1.62 -15.06 -22.67
CA GLN A 10 -0.63 -14.48 -23.59
C GLN A 10 0.55 -13.96 -22.74
N ARG A 11 1.72 -14.56 -22.97
CA ARG A 11 3.02 -14.20 -22.38
C ARG A 11 3.24 -12.69 -22.50
N LYS A 12 3.45 -12.00 -21.38
CA LYS A 12 4.07 -10.67 -21.40
C LYS A 12 5.57 -10.85 -21.44
N GLU A 13 6.18 -10.41 -22.55
CA GLU A 13 7.62 -10.26 -22.67
C GLU A 13 8.13 -9.29 -21.60
N SER A 14 9.27 -9.63 -21.01
CA SER A 14 9.99 -8.85 -20.02
C SER A 14 10.65 -7.64 -20.68
N PHE A 15 10.22 -6.44 -20.33
CA PHE A 15 10.96 -5.20 -20.58
C PHE A 15 11.39 -4.64 -19.23
N THR A 16 12.70 -4.65 -18.97
CA THR A 16 13.32 -3.95 -17.85
C THR A 16 13.86 -2.62 -18.38
N SER A 17 13.31 -1.48 -17.95
CA SER A 17 14.01 -0.21 -18.07
C SER A 17 13.67 0.71 -16.91
N SER A 18 14.63 1.56 -16.56
CA SER A 18 14.61 2.59 -15.50
C SER A 18 13.54 3.69 -15.69
N LEU A 19 12.55 3.46 -16.55
CA LEU A 19 11.41 4.34 -16.82
C LEU A 19 10.16 3.97 -16.02
N ASP A 20 10.12 2.77 -15.40
CA ASP A 20 8.98 2.34 -14.58
C ASP A 20 8.82 3.16 -13.29
N ILE A 21 9.85 3.84 -12.80
CA ILE A 21 9.78 4.63 -11.56
C ILE A 21 9.12 6.00 -11.81
N TYR A 22 9.45 6.67 -12.92
CA TYR A 22 8.90 8.00 -13.24
C TYR A 22 7.41 8.02 -13.63
N ASP A 23 6.87 6.90 -14.13
CA ASP A 23 5.43 6.77 -14.42
C ASP A 23 4.60 6.54 -13.14
N GLN A 24 5.22 5.94 -12.11
CA GLN A 24 4.57 5.78 -10.80
C GLN A 24 4.40 7.13 -10.09
N ASP A 25 5.31 8.09 -10.27
CA ASP A 25 5.26 9.39 -9.56
C ASP A 25 3.97 10.18 -9.83
N LEU A 26 3.54 10.27 -11.09
CA LEU A 26 2.31 11.01 -11.45
C LEU A 26 1.04 10.29 -10.97
N ILE A 27 1.03 8.97 -11.09
CA ILE A 27 -0.09 8.14 -10.65
C ILE A 27 -0.20 8.24 -9.12
N SER A 28 0.89 7.99 -8.40
CA SER A 28 0.98 8.10 -6.95
C SER A 28 0.59 9.48 -6.43
N PHE A 29 1.01 10.56 -7.12
CA PHE A 29 0.60 11.92 -6.78
C PHE A 29 -0.92 12.09 -6.88
N PHE A 30 -1.55 11.65 -7.98
CA PHE A 30 -2.99 11.77 -8.13
C PHE A 30 -3.75 10.93 -7.09
N TRP A 31 -3.30 9.70 -6.82
CA TRP A 31 -3.88 8.85 -5.78
C TRP A 31 -3.79 9.50 -4.41
N MET A 32 -2.60 10.00 -4.04
CA MET A 32 -2.42 10.71 -2.79
C MET A 32 -3.37 11.90 -2.70
N MET A 33 -3.52 12.71 -3.74
CA MET A 33 -4.37 13.91 -3.71
C MET A 33 -5.84 13.54 -3.47
N GLN A 34 -6.33 12.49 -4.13
CA GLN A 34 -7.70 12.04 -3.94
C GLN A 34 -7.91 11.39 -2.56
N MET A 35 -6.97 10.54 -2.13
CA MET A 35 -7.03 9.91 -0.81
C MET A 35 -6.96 10.95 0.31
N GLY A 36 -6.09 11.96 0.19
CA GLY A 36 -5.97 13.05 1.15
C GLY A 36 -7.26 13.87 1.26
N ARG A 37 -7.86 14.21 0.11
CA ARG A 37 -9.17 14.88 0.08
C ARG A 37 -10.26 14.06 0.77
N VAL A 38 -10.40 12.78 0.42
CA VAL A 38 -11.42 11.89 1.00
C VAL A 38 -11.16 11.65 2.49
N GLY A 39 -9.90 11.44 2.87
CA GLY A 39 -9.49 11.26 4.25
C GLY A 39 -9.86 12.46 5.12
N LYS A 40 -9.75 13.67 4.56
CA LYS A 40 -10.17 14.91 5.23
C LYS A 40 -11.69 15.06 5.28
N GLU A 41 -12.39 14.74 4.20
CA GLU A 41 -13.85 14.87 4.10
C GLU A 41 -14.59 13.90 5.04
N LEU A 42 -14.04 12.69 5.22
CA LEU A 42 -14.63 11.64 6.06
C LEU A 42 -14.06 11.59 7.49
N ASP A 43 -13.04 12.40 7.80
CA ASP A 43 -12.26 12.35 9.05
C ASP A 43 -11.87 10.92 9.43
N VAL A 44 -11.07 10.27 8.58
CA VAL A 44 -10.75 8.86 8.75
C VAL A 44 -9.90 8.59 10.00
N ASP A 45 -10.19 7.50 10.72
CA ASP A 45 -9.44 7.06 11.89
C ASP A 45 -8.16 6.27 11.53
N PHE A 46 -8.24 5.45 10.48
CA PHE A 46 -7.17 4.58 10.01
C PHE A 46 -7.35 4.19 8.54
N ILE A 47 -6.31 3.61 7.97
CA ILE A 47 -6.27 3.15 6.58
C ILE A 47 -5.98 1.65 6.57
N VAL A 48 -6.62 0.91 5.66
CA VAL A 48 -6.40 -0.54 5.49
C VAL A 48 -5.82 -0.78 4.10
N SER A 49 -4.67 -1.44 4.03
CA SER A 49 -4.12 -1.97 2.78
C SER A 49 -4.42 -3.46 2.66
N ALA A 50 -5.05 -3.84 1.54
CA ALA A 50 -5.48 -5.21 1.28
C ALA A 50 -4.40 -6.10 0.64
N GLY A 51 -3.13 -5.64 0.62
CA GLY A 51 -2.00 -6.34 0.03
C GLY A 51 -1.57 -5.78 -1.32
N ASP A 52 -0.54 -6.43 -1.90
CA ASP A 52 0.19 -5.93 -3.07
C ASP A 52 0.75 -4.53 -2.81
N ASN A 53 1.43 -4.39 -1.67
CA ASN A 53 1.88 -3.10 -1.16
C ASN A 53 3.07 -2.56 -1.95
N PHE A 54 4.00 -3.43 -2.37
CA PHE A 54 5.23 -3.01 -3.06
C PHE A 54 5.43 -3.75 -4.39
N TYR A 55 5.21 -3.01 -5.48
CA TYR A 55 5.40 -3.52 -6.84
C TYR A 55 6.84 -3.33 -7.35
N LYS A 56 7.35 -4.18 -8.26
CA LYS A 56 6.72 -5.39 -8.81
C LYS A 56 7.06 -6.66 -8.02
N THR A 57 8.03 -6.60 -7.12
CA THR A 57 8.63 -7.78 -6.47
C THR A 57 8.82 -7.64 -4.96
N GLY A 58 7.95 -6.93 -4.26
CA GLY A 58 8.04 -6.73 -2.81
C GLY A 58 9.28 -5.92 -2.39
N LEU A 59 9.50 -5.85 -1.08
CA LEU A 59 10.72 -5.29 -0.47
C LEU A 59 11.79 -6.36 -0.35
N LYS A 60 13.07 -5.98 -0.40
CA LYS A 60 14.21 -6.91 -0.27
C LYS A 60 14.69 -7.07 1.16
N ASN A 61 14.57 -6.02 1.97
CA ASN A 61 14.97 -5.94 3.37
C ASN A 61 14.45 -4.62 3.98
N VAL A 62 14.64 -4.41 5.27
CA VAL A 62 14.16 -3.22 6.00
C VAL A 62 14.79 -1.89 5.55
N GLU A 63 15.92 -1.94 4.85
CA GLU A 63 16.61 -0.77 4.30
C GLU A 63 16.29 -0.55 2.81
N ASP A 64 15.30 -1.26 2.26
CA ASP A 64 14.90 -1.07 0.87
C ASP A 64 14.22 0.30 0.68
N ASP A 65 14.83 1.15 -0.14
CA ASP A 65 14.36 2.50 -0.46
C ASP A 65 12.93 2.51 -1.02
N ASN A 66 12.46 1.40 -1.61
CA ASN A 66 11.09 1.28 -2.10
C ASN A 66 10.05 1.51 -1.01
N PHE A 67 10.38 1.25 0.27
CA PHE A 67 9.48 1.58 1.36
C PHE A 67 9.21 3.09 1.42
N ASP A 68 10.25 3.91 1.34
CA ASP A 68 10.08 5.36 1.39
C ASP A 68 9.47 5.89 0.10
N LEU A 69 10.00 5.45 -1.03
CA LEU A 69 9.57 5.89 -2.36
C LEU A 69 8.12 5.51 -2.71
N SER A 70 7.58 4.45 -2.11
CA SER A 70 6.22 3.96 -2.41
C SER A 70 5.22 4.15 -1.27
N PHE A 71 5.67 4.46 -0.06
CA PHE A 71 4.80 4.65 1.09
C PHE A 71 5.10 5.96 1.84
N THR A 72 6.30 6.10 2.42
CA THR A 72 6.62 7.21 3.32
C THR A 72 6.44 8.57 2.64
N ASP A 73 7.05 8.72 1.47
CA ASP A 73 7.15 9.97 0.73
C ASP A 73 5.94 10.20 -0.20
N VAL A 74 5.14 9.17 -0.44
CA VAL A 74 3.92 9.26 -1.25
C VAL A 74 2.77 9.80 -0.42
N TYR A 75 2.46 9.17 0.71
CA TYR A 75 1.25 9.48 1.48
C TYR A 75 1.49 10.58 2.51
N THR A 76 1.81 11.79 2.04
CA THR A 76 2.26 12.90 2.91
C THR A 76 1.15 13.85 3.36
N GLU A 77 -0.06 13.73 2.80
CA GLU A 77 -1.22 14.53 3.22
C GLU A 77 -1.54 14.37 4.71
N GLU A 78 -1.94 15.47 5.35
CA GLU A 78 -2.20 15.52 6.80
C GLU A 78 -3.27 14.51 7.23
N SER A 79 -4.35 14.40 6.45
CA SER A 79 -5.44 13.45 6.70
C SER A 79 -5.03 11.98 6.55
N LEU A 80 -3.88 11.70 5.93
CA LEU A 80 -3.32 10.35 5.78
C LEU A 80 -2.23 10.04 6.81
N GLN A 81 -1.90 10.97 7.71
CA GLN A 81 -1.03 10.75 8.87
C GLN A 81 -1.75 9.96 9.97
N LYS A 82 -2.29 8.80 9.58
CA LYS A 82 -3.08 7.87 10.40
C LYS A 82 -2.35 6.53 10.47
N ARG A 83 -2.85 5.62 11.29
CA ARG A 83 -2.34 4.23 11.31
C ARG A 83 -2.77 3.52 10.03
N TRP A 84 -1.82 2.85 9.38
CA TRP A 84 -2.03 1.97 8.24
C TRP A 84 -1.94 0.52 8.69
N TYR A 85 -2.98 -0.25 8.40
CA TYR A 85 -3.06 -1.68 8.69
C TYR A 85 -3.00 -2.45 7.38
N ALA A 86 -1.88 -3.11 7.11
CA ALA A 86 -1.61 -3.80 5.87
C ALA A 86 -1.57 -5.32 6.05
N VAL A 87 -2.09 -6.06 5.08
CA VAL A 87 -1.79 -7.49 4.90
C VAL A 87 -0.91 -7.67 3.67
N LEU A 88 -0.39 -8.88 3.45
CA LEU A 88 0.46 -9.21 2.30
C LEU A 88 -0.37 -9.71 1.11
N GLY A 89 -0.04 -9.25 -0.09
CA GLY A 89 -0.55 -9.75 -1.37
C GLY A 89 0.49 -10.57 -2.15
N ASN A 90 0.11 -11.07 -3.33
CA ASN A 90 0.96 -11.96 -4.12
C ASN A 90 2.24 -11.30 -4.68
N HIS A 91 2.27 -9.98 -4.83
CA HIS A 91 3.48 -9.26 -5.23
C HIS A 91 4.48 -9.13 -4.08
N ASP A 92 4.00 -9.05 -2.84
CA ASP A 92 4.82 -8.94 -1.64
C ASP A 92 5.64 -10.22 -1.41
N TYR A 93 5.03 -11.40 -1.65
CA TYR A 93 5.70 -12.71 -1.58
C TYR A 93 6.77 -12.95 -2.66
N LYS A 94 6.95 -12.03 -3.61
CA LYS A 94 8.04 -12.12 -4.60
C LYS A 94 9.34 -11.52 -4.07
N GLY A 95 9.27 -10.75 -2.99
CA GLY A 95 10.41 -10.20 -2.27
C GLY A 95 10.69 -11.00 -1.00
N ASP A 96 11.27 -10.33 -0.01
CA ASP A 96 11.33 -10.81 1.38
C ASP A 96 10.09 -10.29 2.12
N GLU A 97 9.05 -11.12 2.18
CA GLU A 97 7.79 -10.79 2.82
C GLU A 97 7.95 -10.52 4.33
N THR A 98 8.98 -11.12 4.95
CA THR A 98 9.25 -10.95 6.38
C THR A 98 9.65 -9.51 6.71
N THR A 99 10.16 -8.77 5.71
CA THR A 99 10.51 -7.36 5.85
C THR A 99 9.30 -6.50 6.22
N GLN A 100 8.15 -6.73 5.60
CA GLN A 100 6.96 -5.90 5.80
C GLN A 100 6.38 -6.05 7.20
N VAL A 101 6.50 -7.25 7.79
CA VAL A 101 6.06 -7.57 9.15
C VAL A 101 7.13 -7.30 10.22
N ASP A 102 8.36 -6.94 9.81
CA ASP A 102 9.45 -6.63 10.72
C ASP A 102 9.17 -5.33 11.49
N LYS A 103 9.36 -5.38 12.81
CA LYS A 103 9.18 -4.21 13.69
C LYS A 103 10.12 -3.06 13.35
N ARG A 104 11.29 -3.33 12.76
CA ARG A 104 12.22 -2.28 12.31
C ARG A 104 11.60 -1.43 11.21
N LEU A 105 10.80 -2.01 10.32
CA LEU A 105 10.08 -1.25 9.30
C LEU A 105 9.01 -0.35 9.93
N GLN A 106 8.32 -0.84 10.98
CA GLN A 106 7.39 -0.02 11.78
C GLN A 106 8.09 1.09 12.58
N GLN A 107 9.37 0.92 12.91
CA GLN A 107 10.18 1.98 13.54
C GLN A 107 10.62 3.04 12.52
N LYS A 108 10.81 2.64 11.25
CA LYS A 108 11.13 3.54 10.15
C LYS A 108 9.96 4.47 9.84
N ASP A 109 8.74 3.94 9.80
CA ASP A 109 7.52 4.74 9.78
C ASP A 109 6.45 4.16 10.72
N THR A 110 6.17 4.89 11.79
CA THR A 110 5.22 4.47 12.84
C THR A 110 3.78 4.37 12.36
N ARG A 111 3.45 4.88 11.17
CA ARG A 111 2.14 4.69 10.53
C ARG A 111 1.98 3.24 10.05
N TRP A 112 3.06 2.59 9.64
CA TRP A 112 3.02 1.25 9.08
C TRP A 112 2.80 0.18 10.16
N PHE A 113 1.76 -0.63 9.98
CA PHE A 113 1.59 -1.90 10.66
C PHE A 113 1.24 -2.95 9.61
N CYS A 114 1.97 -4.05 9.60
CA CYS A 114 1.67 -5.18 8.74
C CYS A 114 1.87 -6.49 9.50
N ASP A 115 0.98 -7.44 9.26
CA ASP A 115 1.10 -8.81 9.72
C ASP A 115 0.47 -9.73 8.65
N TYR A 116 0.78 -11.03 8.70
CA TYR A 116 0.19 -12.03 7.80
C TYR A 116 -1.32 -12.14 8.00
N PHE A 117 -1.76 -12.01 9.24
CA PHE A 117 -3.16 -11.98 9.66
C PHE A 117 -3.25 -11.27 11.00
N TYR A 118 -4.31 -10.48 11.19
CA TYR A 118 -4.56 -9.82 12.47
C TYR A 118 -6.05 -9.60 12.70
N THR A 119 -6.42 -9.33 13.95
CA THR A 119 -7.75 -8.88 14.34
C THR A 119 -7.58 -7.66 15.23
N ILE A 120 -8.18 -6.55 14.83
CA ILE A 120 -8.15 -5.31 15.59
C ILE A 120 -9.60 -4.97 15.95
N PRO A 121 -9.96 -5.03 17.24
CA PRO A 121 -11.28 -4.58 17.67
C PRO A 121 -11.34 -3.05 17.54
N VAL A 122 -12.32 -2.56 16.78
CA VAL A 122 -12.59 -1.13 16.61
C VAL A 122 -14.00 -0.84 17.11
N SER A 123 -14.14 0.19 17.94
CA SER A 123 -15.44 0.70 18.36
C SER A 123 -16.04 1.54 17.23
N VAL A 124 -17.21 1.16 16.73
CA VAL A 124 -17.95 1.91 15.71
C VAL A 124 -19.13 2.62 16.40
N GLY A 125 -18.99 3.92 16.68
CA GLY A 125 -19.98 4.75 17.40
C GLY A 125 -19.44 6.12 17.81
N PRO A 126 -20.28 7.13 18.08
CA PRO A 126 -19.96 8.53 17.82
C PRO A 126 -18.94 9.15 18.79
N SER A 127 -18.02 9.95 18.25
CA SER A 127 -17.21 10.97 18.93
C SER A 127 -17.24 12.19 17.99
N SER A 128 -17.92 13.32 18.21
CA SER A 128 -18.43 13.99 19.43
C SER A 128 -19.76 14.74 19.15
N THR A 129 -20.64 14.77 20.14
CA THR A 129 -21.55 15.90 20.39
C THR A 129 -21.14 16.52 21.72
N GLY A 130 -20.78 17.81 21.72
CA GLY A 130 -20.47 18.64 22.89
C GLY A 130 -18.96 18.73 23.17
N GLU A 131 -18.31 19.89 23.23
CA GLU A 131 -18.70 21.30 23.39
C GLU A 131 -17.88 22.23 22.47
#